data_AF-A0A2V7S6F1-F1
#
_entry.id   AF-A0A2V7S6F1-F1
#
_cell.length_a   1.000
_cell.length_b   1.000
_cell.length_c   1.000
_cell.angle_alpha   90.00
_cell.angle_beta   90.00
_cell.angle_gamma   90.00
#
_symmetry.space_group_name_H-M   'P 1'
#
loop_
_entity.id
_entity.type
_entity.pdbx_description
1 polymer ?
#
loop_
_entity_poly.entity_id
_entity_poly.type
_entity_poly.pdbx_seq_one_letter_code
_entity_poly.pdbx_strand_id
1 'polypeptide(L)'
;MLAVHLAILFCGAHVAFGATNLSGKWGVRAQTTSGPTTTVGCLADISQSGTALSFTASCTLIGAVTLTGTIDAAAGTFTASGHSESFCSSLTIDGSVAPDGATFTGTFNCLGPFPASGTFFGSHCGNGILDPGEECDDGNVFDGDCCSSSCKPANPGEWCPDDGNICTDDVCDSAGNCVHPPRSGPCDDANECTAADMCANGSCTPGVPVPAGTPCGAPIDLCGTSRCDGLGACVQDPAPDGVACNDGDVCTTGDTCRGGSCVGGPSMSCGPCHTCDPQQGCIPASGRGCHGPRVRRPRKVRIDCHDGTIENQPADPLCDVDRTADGSCTFASRCPLCAFAGCLIACFEEPRFTSMLKVGEHLVFRRRAGRPKVVVIRCLPALARTTAP
;
A
#
# COMPACT_ATOMS: atom_id res chain seq x y z
N MET A 1 12.49 13.41 90.18
CA MET A 1 13.15 13.01 88.91
C MET A 1 12.48 11.72 88.45
N LEU A 2 11.46 11.84 87.59
CA LEU A 2 10.71 10.72 87.04
C LEU A 2 10.59 10.99 85.54
N ALA A 3 11.28 10.20 84.72
CA ALA A 3 11.17 10.27 83.27
C ALA A 3 10.42 9.01 82.80
N VAL A 4 9.12 9.16 82.58
CA VAL A 4 8.27 8.14 81.95
C VAL A 4 8.52 8.21 80.45
N HIS A 5 9.14 7.17 79.88
CA HIS A 5 9.26 7.01 78.43
C HIS A 5 7.92 6.56 77.87
N LEU A 6 7.18 7.50 77.26
CA LEU A 6 5.99 7.21 76.48
C LEU A 6 6.42 6.75 75.08
N ALA A 7 6.41 5.45 74.84
CA ALA A 7 6.55 4.90 73.49
C ALA A 7 5.24 5.15 72.73
N ILE A 8 5.23 6.18 71.89
CA ILE A 8 4.14 6.43 70.94
C ILE A 8 4.28 5.39 69.82
N LEU A 9 3.46 4.33 69.89
CA LEU A 9 3.20 3.46 68.75
C LEU A 9 2.50 4.30 67.68
N PHE A 10 3.23 4.72 66.64
CA PHE A 10 2.61 5.16 65.41
C PHE A 10 1.95 3.94 64.77
N CYS A 11 0.68 3.72 65.10
CA CYS A 11 -0.20 2.94 64.24
C CYS A 11 -0.38 3.77 62.97
N GLY A 12 0.53 3.60 62.01
CA GLY A 12 0.31 4.10 60.66
C GLY A 12 -1.00 3.50 60.20
N ALA A 13 -1.98 4.35 59.90
CA ALA A 13 -3.18 3.93 59.21
C ALA A 13 -2.71 3.38 57.85
N HIS A 14 -2.48 2.08 57.77
CA HIS A 14 -2.50 1.38 56.50
C HIS A 14 -3.91 1.61 55.97
N VAL A 15 -4.04 2.47 54.98
CA VAL A 15 -5.21 2.45 54.10
C VAL A 15 -5.22 1.03 53.56
N ALA A 16 -6.10 0.20 54.09
CA ALA A 16 -6.34 -1.12 53.56
C ALA A 16 -6.98 -0.87 52.19
N PHE A 17 -6.14 -0.86 51.14
CA PHE A 17 -6.64 -1.01 49.80
C PHE A 17 -7.45 -2.31 49.79
N GLY A 18 -8.72 -2.23 49.39
CA GLY A 18 -9.44 -3.44 49.01
C GLY A 18 -8.58 -4.17 47.99
N ALA A 19 -8.51 -5.50 48.06
CA ALA A 19 -7.63 -6.28 47.19
C ALA A 19 -7.86 -5.86 45.72
N THR A 20 -6.85 -5.23 45.12
CA THR A 20 -6.92 -4.76 43.74
C THR A 20 -7.17 -5.94 42.81
N ASN A 21 -8.24 -5.86 42.02
CA ASN A 21 -8.59 -6.86 41.02
C ASN A 21 -8.50 -6.22 39.64
N LEU A 22 -7.55 -6.70 38.83
CA LEU A 22 -7.36 -6.27 37.45
C LEU A 22 -8.17 -7.09 36.43
N SER A 23 -8.94 -8.08 36.88
CA SER A 23 -9.65 -8.96 35.96
C SER A 23 -10.69 -8.19 35.16
N GLY A 24 -10.67 -8.35 33.84
CA GLY A 24 -11.61 -7.68 32.95
C GLY A 24 -10.99 -7.25 31.64
N LYS A 25 -11.80 -6.53 30.84
CA LYS A 25 -11.38 -5.92 29.59
C LYS A 25 -10.96 -4.48 29.80
N TRP A 26 -9.93 -4.08 29.08
CA TRP A 26 -9.27 -2.79 29.23
C TRP A 26 -8.89 -2.22 27.88
N GLY A 27 -9.20 -0.94 27.66
CA GLY A 27 -8.54 -0.12 26.65
C GLY A 27 -7.17 0.29 27.16
N VAL A 28 -6.10 0.05 26.38
CA VAL A 28 -4.73 0.38 26.77
C VAL A 28 -4.05 1.22 25.70
N ARG A 29 -3.54 2.38 26.12
CA ARG A 29 -2.71 3.25 25.29
C ARG A 29 -1.25 3.10 25.70
N ALA A 30 -0.39 2.65 24.79
CA ALA A 30 1.06 2.62 24.96
C ALA A 30 1.71 3.70 24.09
N GLN A 31 2.66 4.44 24.65
CA GLN A 31 3.40 5.49 23.95
C GLN A 31 4.90 5.27 24.12
N THR A 32 5.62 5.19 23.00
CA THR A 32 7.08 5.05 23.03
C THR A 32 7.75 6.36 23.47
N THR A 33 8.72 6.23 24.36
CA THR A 33 9.63 7.32 24.79
C THR A 33 11.05 7.13 24.26
N SER A 34 11.36 5.92 23.78
CA SER A 34 12.57 5.60 23.02
C SER A 34 12.24 4.76 21.79
N GLY A 35 13.04 4.88 20.72
CA GLY A 35 12.74 4.27 19.42
C GLY A 35 11.85 5.17 18.54
N PRO A 36 11.08 4.59 17.59
CA PRO A 36 10.14 5.34 16.77
C PRO A 36 9.02 5.92 17.64
N THR A 37 8.79 7.23 17.59
CA THR A 37 7.68 7.87 18.32
C THR A 37 6.35 7.37 17.76
N THR A 38 5.61 6.60 18.54
CA THR A 38 4.37 5.96 18.11
C THR A 38 3.46 5.75 19.31
N THR A 39 2.15 5.92 19.09
CA THR A 39 1.12 5.54 20.03
C THR A 39 0.46 4.27 19.53
N VAL A 40 0.32 3.28 20.40
CA VAL A 40 -0.31 1.99 20.14
C VAL A 40 -1.52 1.86 21.03
N GLY A 41 -2.67 1.52 20.45
CA GLY A 41 -3.89 1.21 21.18
C GLY A 41 -4.03 -0.31 21.25
N CYS A 42 -4.42 -0.84 22.40
CA CYS A 42 -4.64 -2.26 22.60
C CYS A 42 -5.97 -2.49 23.32
N LEU A 43 -6.67 -3.54 22.90
CA LEU A 43 -7.73 -4.14 23.70
C LEU A 43 -7.12 -5.29 24.50
N ALA A 44 -7.09 -5.17 25.82
CA ALA A 44 -6.50 -6.17 26.71
C ALA A 44 -7.58 -6.90 27.53
N ASP A 45 -7.44 -8.20 27.65
CA ASP A 45 -8.18 -9.05 28.58
C ASP A 45 -7.20 -9.55 29.65
N ILE A 46 -7.49 -9.21 30.90
CA ILE A 46 -6.64 -9.55 32.04
C ILE A 46 -7.41 -10.54 32.91
N SER A 47 -6.74 -11.62 33.28
CA SER A 47 -7.24 -12.59 34.26
C SER A 47 -6.33 -12.59 35.48
N GLN A 48 -6.91 -12.32 36.66
CA GLN A 48 -6.20 -12.39 37.94
C GLN A 48 -6.69 -13.58 38.78
N SER A 49 -5.75 -14.38 39.26
CA SER A 49 -6.02 -15.47 40.22
C SER A 49 -5.07 -15.36 41.41
N GLY A 50 -5.57 -14.78 42.51
CA GLY A 50 -4.73 -14.40 43.64
C GLY A 50 -3.77 -13.29 43.23
N THR A 51 -2.46 -13.55 43.31
CA THR A 51 -1.41 -12.64 42.83
C THR A 51 -1.00 -12.90 41.39
N ALA A 52 -1.40 -14.00 40.76
CA ALA A 52 -1.01 -14.34 39.39
C ALA A 52 -1.85 -13.56 38.37
N LEU A 53 -1.20 -13.04 37.33
CA LEU A 53 -1.81 -12.31 36.22
C LEU A 53 -1.52 -13.01 34.88
N SER A 54 -2.52 -13.02 34.02
CA SER A 54 -2.42 -13.37 32.60
C SER A 54 -3.01 -12.24 31.77
N PHE A 55 -2.27 -11.77 30.78
CA PHE A 55 -2.69 -10.72 29.85
C PHE A 55 -2.78 -11.31 28.45
N THR A 56 -3.88 -11.06 27.77
CA THR A 56 -4.02 -11.29 26.33
C THR A 56 -4.53 -10.00 25.72
N ALA A 57 -3.76 -9.40 24.83
CA ALA A 57 -4.15 -8.16 24.19
C ALA A 57 -4.01 -8.22 22.68
N SER A 58 -4.82 -7.44 21.98
CA SER A 58 -4.72 -7.19 20.54
C SER A 58 -4.42 -5.72 20.34
N CYS A 59 -3.26 -5.41 19.76
CA CYS A 59 -2.77 -4.05 19.63
C CYS A 59 -2.67 -3.61 18.16
N THR A 60 -3.01 -2.35 17.89
CA THR A 60 -2.72 -1.72 16.60
C THR A 60 -1.20 -1.74 16.37
N LEU A 61 -0.76 -2.14 15.18
CA LEU A 61 0.67 -2.25 14.75
C LEU A 61 1.49 -3.44 15.29
N ILE A 62 1.36 -3.83 16.56
CA ILE A 62 2.24 -4.89 17.13
C ILE A 62 1.58 -6.27 17.23
N GLY A 63 0.30 -6.38 16.88
CA GLY A 63 -0.45 -7.63 16.83
C GLY A 63 -0.85 -8.14 18.21
N ALA A 64 -1.00 -9.46 18.36
CA ALA A 64 -1.35 -10.04 19.64
C ALA A 64 -0.17 -10.00 20.62
N VAL A 65 -0.49 -9.73 21.88
CA VAL A 65 0.44 -9.66 23.02
C VAL A 65 -0.03 -10.64 24.07
N THR A 66 0.89 -11.48 24.55
CA THR A 66 0.62 -12.40 25.67
C THR A 66 1.66 -12.21 26.75
N LEU A 67 1.21 -11.89 27.96
CA LEU A 67 2.09 -11.68 29.12
C LEU A 67 1.59 -12.49 30.32
N THR A 68 2.53 -12.89 31.17
CA THR A 68 2.23 -13.49 32.47
C THR A 68 3.01 -12.76 33.55
N GLY A 69 2.43 -12.62 34.73
CA GLY A 69 3.00 -11.75 35.76
C GLY A 69 2.41 -11.94 37.14
N THR A 70 2.74 -11.00 38.01
CA THR A 70 2.22 -10.97 39.38
C THR A 70 1.84 -9.56 39.82
N ILE A 71 0.86 -9.46 40.72
CA ILE A 71 0.45 -8.23 41.41
C ILE A 71 0.70 -8.34 42.91
N ASP A 72 1.28 -7.30 43.49
CA ASP A 72 1.19 -7.03 44.92
C ASP A 72 -0.10 -6.21 45.16
N ALA A 73 -1.17 -6.89 45.56
CA ALA A 73 -2.47 -6.27 45.77
C ALA A 73 -2.49 -5.28 46.95
N ALA A 74 -1.50 -5.32 47.84
CA ALA A 74 -1.39 -4.36 48.94
C ALA A 74 -0.70 -3.07 48.49
N ALA A 75 0.30 -3.18 47.60
CA ALA A 75 0.98 -2.04 47.01
C ALA A 75 0.28 -1.50 45.74
N GLY A 76 -0.61 -2.29 45.14
CA GLY A 76 -1.25 -1.97 43.85
C GLY A 76 -0.26 -2.02 42.68
N THR A 77 0.90 -2.65 42.83
CA THR A 77 1.95 -2.72 41.79
C THR A 77 1.98 -4.09 41.14
N PHE A 78 2.25 -4.14 39.84
CA PHE A 78 2.35 -5.40 39.10
C PHE A 78 3.51 -5.38 38.12
N THR A 79 3.98 -6.58 37.80
CA THR A 79 5.00 -6.81 36.78
C THR A 79 4.56 -7.98 35.92
N ALA A 80 4.77 -7.90 34.61
CA ALA A 80 4.46 -9.00 33.69
C ALA A 80 5.45 -9.04 32.54
N SER A 81 5.63 -10.23 31.97
CA SER A 81 6.54 -10.44 30.86
C SER A 81 6.03 -11.48 29.88
N GLY A 82 6.47 -11.38 28.63
CA GLY A 82 6.10 -12.27 27.55
C GLY A 82 6.58 -11.74 26.21
N HIS A 83 5.73 -11.76 25.19
CA HIS A 83 6.10 -11.39 23.82
C HIS A 83 4.90 -10.82 23.05
N SER A 84 5.20 -10.20 21.90
CA SER A 84 4.20 -9.94 20.86
C SER A 84 4.50 -10.79 19.63
N GLU A 85 3.46 -11.11 18.84
CA GLU A 85 3.61 -12.04 17.71
C GLU A 85 4.63 -11.59 16.66
N SER A 86 4.82 -10.28 16.47
CA SER A 86 5.59 -9.75 15.33
C SER A 86 6.62 -8.66 15.67
N PHE A 87 6.69 -8.19 16.91
CA PHE A 87 7.50 -7.00 17.24
C PHE A 87 8.49 -7.22 18.37
N CYS A 88 8.01 -7.67 19.53
CA CYS A 88 8.79 -7.82 20.74
C CYS A 88 9.06 -9.30 20.97
N SER A 89 10.31 -9.72 20.78
CA SER A 89 10.74 -11.08 21.18
C SER A 89 10.77 -11.23 22.69
N SER A 90 10.95 -10.12 23.42
CA SER A 90 10.69 -10.03 24.86
C SER A 90 10.01 -8.69 25.15
N LEU A 91 8.87 -8.74 25.83
CA LEU A 91 8.14 -7.58 26.32
C LEU A 91 8.03 -7.71 27.84
N THR A 92 8.47 -6.68 28.55
CA THR A 92 8.35 -6.56 30.01
C THR A 92 7.57 -5.29 30.34
N ILE A 93 6.65 -5.40 31.29
CA ILE A 93 5.87 -4.28 31.79
C ILE A 93 5.93 -4.23 33.32
N ASP A 94 6.03 -3.02 33.83
CA ASP A 94 5.95 -2.70 35.26
C ASP A 94 4.90 -1.61 35.42
N GLY A 95 3.95 -1.79 36.33
CA GLY A 95 2.83 -0.87 36.47
C GLY A 95 2.25 -0.77 37.88
N SER A 96 1.33 0.17 38.02
CA SER A 96 0.57 0.41 39.24
C SER A 96 -0.88 0.70 38.90
N VAL A 97 -1.79 0.17 39.72
CA VAL A 97 -3.24 0.37 39.60
C VAL A 97 -3.66 1.56 40.45
N ALA A 98 -4.54 2.39 39.93
CA ALA A 98 -5.09 3.50 40.66
C ALA A 98 -5.91 3.03 41.87
N PRO A 99 -6.01 3.84 42.94
CA PRO A 99 -6.77 3.51 44.16
C PRO A 99 -8.24 3.14 43.93
N ASP A 100 -8.85 3.72 42.90
CA ASP A 100 -10.24 3.44 42.52
C ASP A 100 -10.40 2.12 41.76
N GLY A 101 -9.29 1.49 41.36
CA GLY A 101 -9.28 0.27 40.56
C GLY A 101 -9.75 0.47 39.12
N ALA A 102 -9.97 1.70 38.67
CA ALA A 102 -10.58 2.00 37.36
C ALA A 102 -9.54 2.28 36.26
N THR A 103 -8.29 2.52 36.64
CA THR A 103 -7.18 2.77 35.71
C THR A 103 -5.88 2.15 36.21
N PHE A 104 -4.93 1.97 35.30
CA PHE A 104 -3.55 1.60 35.66
C PHE A 104 -2.56 2.30 34.75
N THR A 105 -1.34 2.49 35.23
CA THR A 105 -0.25 3.10 34.46
C THR A 105 1.05 2.36 34.66
N GLY A 106 1.98 2.48 33.73
CA GLY A 106 3.27 1.82 33.87
C GLY A 106 4.25 2.13 32.75
N THR A 107 5.33 1.37 32.75
CA THR A 107 6.37 1.41 31.73
C THR A 107 6.52 0.06 31.06
N PHE A 108 6.82 0.07 29.76
CA PHE A 108 7.17 -1.13 29.03
C PHE A 108 8.59 -1.06 28.48
N ASN A 109 9.19 -2.22 28.33
CA ASN A 109 10.46 -2.40 27.63
C ASN A 109 10.33 -3.59 26.67
N CYS A 110 10.49 -3.28 25.37
CA CYS A 110 10.39 -4.20 24.25
C CYS A 110 11.78 -4.43 23.65
N LEU A 111 12.23 -5.67 23.68
CA LEU A 111 13.43 -6.13 23.01
C LEU A 111 13.04 -6.88 21.74
N GLY A 112 13.76 -6.64 20.65
CA GLY A 112 13.48 -7.19 19.34
C GLY A 112 14.35 -6.56 18.25
N PRO A 113 14.01 -6.76 16.97
CA PRO A 113 14.72 -6.12 15.85
C PRO A 113 14.68 -4.59 15.92
N PHE A 114 13.62 -4.05 16.52
CA PHE A 114 13.42 -2.63 16.77
C PHE A 114 13.14 -2.41 18.26
N PRO A 115 14.16 -2.24 19.11
CA PRO A 115 13.96 -2.06 20.54
C PRO A 115 13.25 -0.73 20.83
N ALA A 116 12.30 -0.77 21.75
CA ALA A 116 11.53 0.40 22.16
C ALA A 116 11.17 0.30 23.64
N SER A 117 11.09 1.45 24.30
CA SER A 117 10.58 1.55 25.66
C SER A 117 9.61 2.72 25.74
N GLY A 118 8.73 2.70 26.73
CA GLY A 118 7.72 3.72 26.83
C GLY A 118 6.86 3.60 28.07
N THR A 119 5.76 4.35 28.06
CA THR A 119 4.74 4.32 29.10
C THR A 119 3.45 3.74 28.53
N PHE A 120 2.60 3.22 29.41
CA PHE A 120 1.24 2.85 29.06
C PHE A 120 0.25 3.33 30.10
N PHE A 121 -0.99 3.49 29.66
CA PHE A 121 -2.16 3.84 30.45
C PHE A 121 -3.28 2.88 30.07
N GLY A 122 -3.92 2.25 31.05
CA GLY A 122 -5.08 1.39 30.87
C GLY A 122 -6.30 1.95 31.60
N SER A 123 -7.47 1.84 30.97
CA SER A 123 -8.77 2.22 31.50
C SER A 123 -9.86 1.24 31.09
N HIS A 124 -10.99 1.27 31.79
CA HIS A 124 -12.22 0.64 31.30
C HIS A 124 -12.70 1.29 30.01
N CYS A 125 -12.61 2.62 29.93
CA CYS A 125 -12.86 3.34 28.69
C CYS A 125 -11.97 2.84 27.54
N GLY A 126 -12.59 2.55 26.41
CA GLY A 126 -11.97 2.02 25.20
C GLY A 126 -11.88 0.49 25.17
N ASN A 127 -12.67 -0.21 25.99
CA ASN A 127 -12.66 -1.67 26.06
C ASN A 127 -13.74 -2.35 25.18
N GLY A 128 -14.55 -1.55 24.48
CA GLY A 128 -15.65 -1.98 23.62
C GLY A 128 -16.94 -2.30 24.36
N ILE A 129 -17.03 -1.95 25.65
CA ILE A 129 -18.18 -2.19 26.52
C ILE A 129 -18.56 -0.86 27.15
N LEU A 130 -19.81 -0.43 26.94
CA LEU A 130 -20.32 0.77 27.58
C LEU A 130 -20.52 0.54 29.09
N ASP A 131 -19.55 0.97 29.89
CA ASP A 131 -19.53 0.83 31.35
C ASP A 131 -20.26 1.98 32.07
N PRO A 132 -20.68 1.81 33.34
CA PRO A 132 -21.35 2.87 34.09
C PRO A 132 -20.51 4.15 34.22
N GLY A 133 -21.02 5.25 33.65
CA GLY A 133 -20.35 6.57 33.67
C GLY A 133 -19.80 6.99 32.30
N GLU A 134 -19.74 6.06 31.36
CA GLU A 134 -19.39 6.30 29.96
C GLU A 134 -20.62 6.76 29.17
N GLU A 135 -20.39 7.62 28.19
CA GLU A 135 -21.42 8.09 27.25
C GLU A 135 -21.28 7.43 25.87
N CYS A 136 -20.10 6.91 25.56
CA CYS A 136 -19.75 6.10 24.38
C CYS A 136 -18.59 5.17 24.75
N ASP A 137 -18.38 4.10 23.99
CA ASP A 137 -17.14 3.30 23.98
C ASP A 137 -16.99 2.67 22.58
N ASP A 138 -15.95 3.04 21.86
CA ASP A 138 -15.69 2.61 20.48
C ASP A 138 -14.60 1.52 20.38
N GLY A 139 -14.23 0.92 21.51
CA GLY A 139 -13.24 -0.14 21.57
C GLY A 139 -11.80 0.33 21.42
N ASN A 140 -11.53 1.62 21.53
CA ASN A 140 -10.17 2.13 21.52
C ASN A 140 -10.00 3.38 22.42
N VAL A 141 -8.77 3.88 22.50
CA VAL A 141 -8.35 4.96 23.42
C VAL A 141 -7.73 6.14 22.66
N PHE A 142 -8.05 6.24 21.38
CA PHE A 142 -7.70 7.37 20.54
C PHE A 142 -8.80 8.44 20.63
N ASP A 143 -8.45 9.64 20.20
CA ASP A 143 -9.42 10.74 20.10
C ASP A 143 -9.60 11.04 18.60
N GLY A 144 -10.76 11.59 18.24
CA GLY A 144 -11.04 12.04 16.87
C GLY A 144 -11.78 11.01 16.00
N ASP A 145 -12.34 9.98 16.61
CA ASP A 145 -13.13 8.89 16.04
C ASP A 145 -14.53 8.80 16.65
N CYS A 146 -15.04 9.94 17.11
CA CYS A 146 -16.36 10.16 17.70
C CYS A 146 -16.54 9.73 19.16
N CYS A 147 -15.66 8.88 19.69
CA CYS A 147 -15.60 8.61 21.11
C CYS A 147 -14.21 8.96 21.64
N SER A 148 -14.12 9.94 22.53
CA SER A 148 -12.82 10.31 23.10
C SER A 148 -12.26 9.22 24.02
N SER A 149 -10.96 9.28 24.29
CA SER A 149 -10.26 8.48 25.30
C SER A 149 -10.77 8.64 26.75
N SER A 150 -11.74 9.53 26.98
CA SER A 150 -12.47 9.72 28.24
C SER A 150 -13.93 9.27 28.15
N CYS A 151 -14.30 8.53 27.09
CA CYS A 151 -15.61 7.97 26.83
C CYS A 151 -16.72 9.02 26.83
N LYS A 152 -16.38 10.16 26.20
CA LYS A 152 -17.30 11.24 25.87
C LYS A 152 -17.46 11.34 24.36
N PRO A 153 -18.70 11.40 23.86
CA PRO A 153 -18.96 11.56 22.44
C PRO A 153 -18.45 12.92 21.97
N ALA A 154 -17.92 12.94 20.75
CA ALA A 154 -17.68 14.16 20.00
C ALA A 154 -19.00 14.90 19.74
N ASN A 155 -18.93 16.18 19.35
CA ASN A 155 -20.16 16.88 18.99
C ASN A 155 -20.76 16.26 17.72
N PRO A 156 -22.10 16.10 17.63
CA PRO A 156 -22.73 15.61 16.43
C PRO A 156 -22.36 16.46 15.21
N GLY A 157 -21.98 15.80 14.11
CA GLY A 157 -21.53 16.49 12.89
C GLY A 157 -20.03 16.81 12.86
N GLU A 158 -19.27 16.56 13.92
CA GLU A 158 -17.81 16.60 13.85
C GLU A 158 -17.28 15.51 12.92
N TRP A 159 -16.15 15.80 12.26
CA TRP A 159 -15.50 14.89 11.33
C TRP A 159 -14.97 13.65 12.05
N CYS A 160 -15.08 12.50 11.40
CA CYS A 160 -14.49 11.24 11.82
C CYS A 160 -13.76 10.56 10.65
N PRO A 161 -13.01 9.46 10.88
CA PRO A 161 -12.24 8.80 9.82
C PRO A 161 -13.09 8.44 8.59
N ASP A 162 -12.59 8.84 7.42
CA ASP A 162 -13.21 8.63 6.10
C ASP A 162 -13.24 7.13 5.74
N ASP A 163 -14.40 6.63 5.31
CA ASP A 163 -14.59 5.25 4.86
C ASP A 163 -14.12 5.01 3.41
N GLY A 164 -13.66 6.06 2.74
CA GLY A 164 -13.20 6.09 1.36
C GLY A 164 -14.33 6.25 0.35
N ASN A 165 -15.57 6.45 0.81
CA ASN A 165 -16.73 6.63 -0.05
C ASN A 165 -17.10 8.11 -0.16
N ILE A 166 -16.76 8.71 -1.31
CA ILE A 166 -17.10 10.10 -1.61
C ILE A 166 -18.61 10.39 -1.56
N CYS A 167 -19.49 9.38 -1.54
CA CYS A 167 -20.93 9.54 -1.50
C CYS A 167 -21.56 9.40 -0.12
N THR A 168 -20.75 9.39 0.93
CA THR A 168 -21.16 9.50 2.31
C THR A 168 -20.49 10.71 2.95
N ASP A 169 -21.14 11.33 3.93
CA ASP A 169 -20.47 12.26 4.85
C ASP A 169 -19.85 11.44 5.98
N ASP A 170 -18.68 11.82 6.50
CA ASP A 170 -18.06 11.15 7.65
C ASP A 170 -18.24 12.00 8.89
N VAL A 171 -19.26 11.67 9.68
CA VAL A 171 -19.67 12.49 10.82
C VAL A 171 -19.98 11.68 12.06
N CYS A 172 -19.76 12.29 13.21
CA CYS A 172 -20.15 11.73 14.49
C CYS A 172 -21.66 11.86 14.72
N ASP A 173 -22.28 10.77 15.21
CA ASP A 173 -23.62 10.82 15.78
C ASP A 173 -23.59 11.25 17.26
N SER A 174 -24.76 11.41 17.89
CA SER A 174 -24.87 11.80 19.29
C SER A 174 -24.48 10.71 20.30
N ALA A 175 -24.31 9.47 19.84
CA ALA A 175 -23.91 8.33 20.66
C ALA A 175 -22.39 8.08 20.60
N GLY A 176 -21.65 8.90 19.85
CA GLY A 176 -20.20 8.78 19.70
C GLY A 176 -19.77 7.74 18.67
N ASN A 177 -20.66 7.36 17.74
CA ASN A 177 -20.29 6.51 16.61
C ASN A 177 -19.93 7.36 15.39
N CYS A 178 -18.89 6.95 14.66
CA CYS A 178 -18.66 7.44 13.31
C CYS A 178 -19.71 6.82 12.38
N VAL A 179 -20.53 7.67 11.77
CA VAL A 179 -21.57 7.27 10.83
C VAL A 179 -21.30 7.87 9.46
N HIS A 180 -21.70 7.12 8.44
CA HIS A 180 -21.47 7.47 7.03
C HIS A 180 -22.81 7.72 6.32
N PRO A 181 -23.60 8.75 6.69
CA PRO A 181 -24.89 9.00 6.05
C PRO A 181 -24.71 9.33 4.55
N PRO A 182 -25.60 8.82 3.68
CA PRO A 182 -25.63 9.20 2.27
C PRO A 182 -25.67 10.70 2.07
N ARG A 183 -24.74 11.21 1.26
CA ARG A 183 -24.75 12.61 0.82
C ARG A 183 -25.10 12.73 -0.67
N SER A 184 -25.57 13.90 -1.06
CA SER A 184 -25.76 14.27 -2.47
C SER A 184 -24.60 15.11 -2.96
N GLY A 185 -24.26 15.01 -4.25
CA GLY A 185 -23.24 15.84 -4.86
C GLY A 185 -22.52 15.14 -6.01
N PRO A 186 -21.56 15.82 -6.63
CA PRO A 186 -20.73 15.21 -7.66
C PRO A 186 -19.84 14.12 -7.06
N CYS A 187 -19.64 13.07 -7.84
CA CYS A 187 -18.67 12.02 -7.59
C CYS A 187 -18.09 11.56 -8.94
N ASP A 188 -17.24 10.54 -8.90
CA ASP A 188 -16.69 9.84 -10.06
C ASP A 188 -16.91 8.34 -9.82
N ASP A 189 -17.60 7.67 -10.74
CA ASP A 189 -17.90 6.23 -10.66
C ASP A 189 -16.77 5.37 -11.25
N ALA A 190 -15.64 6.01 -11.61
CA ALA A 190 -14.47 5.44 -12.25
C ALA A 190 -14.76 4.83 -13.63
N ASN A 191 -15.88 5.18 -14.28
CA ASN A 191 -16.17 4.83 -15.66
C ASN A 191 -15.97 6.05 -16.56
N GLU A 192 -14.91 6.04 -17.37
CA GLU A 192 -14.61 7.19 -18.24
C GLU A 192 -15.66 7.42 -19.34
N CYS A 193 -16.59 6.47 -19.53
CA CYS A 193 -17.69 6.60 -20.47
C CYS A 193 -18.96 7.24 -19.90
N THR A 194 -18.95 7.60 -18.61
CA THR A 194 -19.98 8.40 -17.96
C THR A 194 -19.37 9.69 -17.42
N ALA A 195 -20.17 10.73 -17.34
CA ALA A 195 -19.74 12.04 -16.87
C ALA A 195 -20.83 12.70 -16.05
N ALA A 196 -20.40 13.60 -15.16
CA ALA A 196 -21.28 14.26 -14.19
C ALA A 196 -22.01 13.25 -13.29
N ASP A 197 -21.26 12.27 -12.80
CA ASP A 197 -21.76 11.24 -11.88
C ASP A 197 -22.20 11.88 -10.57
N MET A 198 -23.23 11.29 -9.97
CA MET A 198 -23.87 11.85 -8.78
C MET A 198 -24.06 10.82 -7.70
N CYS A 199 -23.85 11.25 -6.47
CA CYS A 199 -24.16 10.44 -5.31
C CYS A 199 -25.67 10.26 -5.14
N ALA A 200 -26.09 9.00 -5.06
CA ALA A 200 -27.45 8.62 -4.71
C ALA A 200 -27.41 7.46 -3.71
N ASN A 201 -28.07 7.63 -2.57
CA ASN A 201 -28.17 6.62 -1.50
C ASN A 201 -26.81 6.02 -1.06
N GLY A 202 -25.76 6.85 -0.97
CA GLY A 202 -24.45 6.40 -0.49
C GLY A 202 -23.61 5.70 -1.55
N SER A 203 -24.01 5.77 -2.83
CA SER A 203 -23.23 5.21 -3.94
C SER A 203 -23.10 6.23 -5.07
N CYS A 204 -21.94 6.23 -5.72
CA CYS A 204 -21.77 7.02 -6.94
C CYS A 204 -22.55 6.36 -8.07
N THR A 205 -23.48 7.10 -8.67
CA THR A 205 -24.30 6.62 -9.78
C THR A 205 -23.80 7.20 -11.09
N PRO A 206 -23.72 6.39 -12.16
CA PRO A 206 -23.24 6.84 -13.45
C PRO A 206 -24.10 7.99 -13.98
N GLY A 207 -23.44 9.03 -14.45
CA GLY A 207 -24.06 10.21 -15.01
C GLY A 207 -24.45 10.03 -16.48
N VAL A 208 -24.27 11.09 -17.27
CA VAL A 208 -24.64 11.09 -18.68
C VAL A 208 -23.55 10.36 -19.48
N PRO A 209 -23.91 9.42 -20.39
CA PRO A 209 -22.95 8.82 -21.31
C PRO A 209 -22.20 9.88 -22.11
N VAL A 210 -20.88 9.76 -22.15
CA VAL A 210 -20.04 10.60 -23.02
C VAL A 210 -20.21 10.18 -24.49
N PRO A 211 -19.87 11.05 -25.46
CA PRO A 211 -20.03 10.73 -26.88
C PRO A 211 -19.28 9.46 -27.30
N ALA A 212 -19.88 8.73 -28.26
CA ALA A 212 -19.24 7.57 -28.84
C ALA A 212 -17.87 7.92 -29.45
N GLY A 213 -16.88 7.04 -29.28
CA GLY A 213 -15.52 7.23 -29.76
C GLY A 213 -14.57 7.92 -28.77
N THR A 214 -15.09 8.46 -27.65
CA THR A 214 -14.26 8.99 -26.56
C THR A 214 -13.34 7.89 -26.02
N PRO A 215 -12.02 8.13 -25.88
CA PRO A 215 -11.11 7.14 -25.31
C PRO A 215 -11.49 6.79 -23.88
N CYS A 216 -11.44 5.52 -23.52
CA CYS A 216 -11.70 5.00 -22.16
C CYS A 216 -10.80 3.81 -21.88
N GLY A 217 -10.61 3.42 -20.62
CA GLY A 217 -9.82 2.23 -20.25
C GLY A 217 -8.40 2.15 -20.81
N ALA A 218 -7.75 1.00 -20.60
CA ALA A 218 -6.45 0.73 -21.21
C ALA A 218 -6.62 0.32 -22.69
N PRO A 219 -5.68 0.71 -23.58
CA PRO A 219 -5.67 0.22 -24.97
C PRO A 219 -5.44 -1.31 -25.03
N ILE A 220 -6.02 -1.96 -26.03
CA ILE A 220 -5.84 -3.41 -26.27
C ILE A 220 -4.49 -3.62 -26.93
N ASP A 221 -3.43 -3.63 -26.13
CA ASP A 221 -2.07 -3.78 -26.68
C ASP A 221 -1.82 -2.71 -27.78
N LEU A 222 -0.84 -2.92 -28.65
CA LEU A 222 -0.75 -2.16 -29.89
C LEU A 222 -1.95 -2.41 -30.81
N CYS A 223 -2.72 -3.49 -30.63
CA CYS A 223 -3.69 -4.00 -31.60
C CYS A 223 -5.15 -3.60 -31.41
N GLY A 224 -5.43 -2.57 -30.62
CA GLY A 224 -6.75 -1.97 -30.52
C GLY A 224 -6.78 -0.79 -29.57
N THR A 225 -7.84 0.00 -29.66
CA THR A 225 -8.14 1.06 -28.68
C THR A 225 -9.40 0.71 -27.91
N SER A 226 -9.55 1.29 -26.73
CA SER A 226 -10.79 1.23 -25.95
C SER A 226 -11.53 2.55 -26.14
N ARG A 227 -12.81 2.48 -26.52
CA ARG A 227 -13.64 3.66 -26.81
C ARG A 227 -15.05 3.51 -26.25
N CYS A 228 -15.64 4.62 -25.86
CA CYS A 228 -17.03 4.64 -25.42
C CYS A 228 -17.99 4.37 -26.60
N ASP A 229 -19.05 3.61 -26.34
CA ASP A 229 -20.09 3.31 -27.33
C ASP A 229 -21.17 4.41 -27.45
N GLY A 230 -21.12 5.43 -26.59
CA GLY A 230 -22.14 6.48 -26.49
C GLY A 230 -23.36 6.13 -25.64
N LEU A 231 -23.40 4.91 -25.08
CA LEU A 231 -24.42 4.42 -24.15
C LEU A 231 -23.88 4.25 -22.72
N GLY A 232 -22.60 4.55 -22.51
CA GLY A 232 -21.94 4.53 -21.19
C GLY A 232 -21.05 3.31 -20.99
N ALA A 233 -20.87 2.47 -22.01
CA ALA A 233 -19.97 1.33 -21.94
C ALA A 233 -18.64 1.63 -22.64
N CYS A 234 -17.54 1.28 -21.96
CA CYS A 234 -16.23 1.22 -22.59
C CYS A 234 -16.13 -0.07 -23.40
N VAL A 235 -16.11 0.05 -24.73
CA VAL A 235 -16.03 -1.08 -25.65
C VAL A 235 -14.68 -1.14 -26.32
N GLN A 236 -14.30 -2.37 -26.66
CA GLN A 236 -13.06 -2.66 -27.35
C GLN A 236 -13.21 -2.42 -28.85
N ASP A 237 -12.26 -1.68 -29.45
CA ASP A 237 -12.17 -1.38 -30.87
C ASP A 237 -10.88 -2.00 -31.45
N PRO A 238 -10.94 -3.27 -31.90
CA PRO A 238 -9.78 -3.99 -32.43
C PRO A 238 -9.30 -3.39 -33.75
N ALA A 239 -7.98 -3.27 -33.89
CA ALA A 239 -7.39 -2.97 -35.19
C ALA A 239 -7.67 -4.11 -36.19
N PRO A 240 -7.78 -3.79 -37.50
CA PRO A 240 -7.94 -4.80 -38.53
C PRO A 240 -6.83 -5.86 -38.49
N ASP A 241 -7.20 -7.11 -38.78
CA ASP A 241 -6.25 -8.21 -38.90
C ASP A 241 -5.17 -7.87 -39.96
N GLY A 242 -3.90 -8.13 -39.65
CA GLY A 242 -2.77 -7.85 -40.53
C GLY A 242 -2.13 -6.47 -40.36
N VAL A 243 -2.70 -5.58 -39.53
CA VAL A 243 -2.02 -4.33 -39.16
C VAL A 243 -0.73 -4.67 -38.40
N ALA A 244 0.38 -4.03 -38.78
CA ALA A 244 1.68 -4.26 -38.15
C ALA A 244 1.65 -3.91 -36.65
N CYS A 245 2.27 -4.76 -35.85
CA CYS A 245 2.45 -4.55 -34.42
C CYS A 245 3.81 -5.12 -33.99
N ASN A 246 4.10 -5.08 -32.69
CA ASN A 246 5.25 -5.75 -32.10
C ASN A 246 4.78 -6.45 -30.81
N ASP A 247 4.93 -7.76 -30.72
CA ASP A 247 4.40 -8.55 -29.59
C ASP A 247 5.37 -8.57 -28.38
N GLY A 248 6.46 -7.80 -28.46
CA GLY A 248 7.53 -7.76 -27.46
C GLY A 248 8.53 -8.90 -27.59
N ASP A 249 8.34 -9.86 -28.51
CA ASP A 249 9.30 -10.93 -28.78
C ASP A 249 10.27 -10.49 -29.89
N VAL A 250 11.53 -10.22 -29.52
CA VAL A 250 12.56 -9.84 -30.51
C VAL A 250 12.92 -10.98 -31.47
N CYS A 251 12.45 -12.19 -31.19
CA CYS A 251 12.67 -13.37 -32.00
C CYS A 251 11.63 -13.55 -33.10
N THR A 252 10.57 -12.76 -33.15
CA THR A 252 9.60 -12.77 -34.23
C THR A 252 9.79 -11.54 -35.11
N THR A 253 9.45 -11.65 -36.39
CA THR A 253 9.52 -10.52 -37.33
C THR A 253 8.22 -10.42 -38.11
N GLY A 254 7.79 -9.19 -38.41
CA GLY A 254 6.54 -8.94 -39.13
C GLY A 254 5.30 -9.34 -38.33
N ASP A 255 5.28 -9.04 -37.03
CA ASP A 255 4.13 -9.30 -36.16
C ASP A 255 2.90 -8.52 -36.64
N THR A 256 1.74 -9.13 -36.48
CA THR A 256 0.48 -8.57 -37.00
C THR A 256 -0.64 -8.71 -36.00
N CYS A 257 -1.60 -7.79 -36.06
CA CYS A 257 -2.81 -7.92 -35.26
C CYS A 257 -3.66 -9.08 -35.75
N ARG A 258 -4.24 -9.80 -34.78
CA ARG A 258 -5.28 -10.79 -35.03
C ARG A 258 -6.31 -10.76 -33.91
N GLY A 259 -7.55 -10.39 -34.23
CA GLY A 259 -8.63 -10.32 -33.25
C GLY A 259 -8.34 -9.37 -32.08
N GLY A 260 -7.64 -8.26 -32.33
CA GLY A 260 -7.31 -7.25 -31.32
C GLY A 260 -6.04 -7.52 -30.51
N SER A 261 -5.35 -8.65 -30.69
CA SER A 261 -4.07 -8.94 -30.03
C SER A 261 -2.92 -8.92 -31.03
N CYS A 262 -1.73 -8.48 -30.59
CA CYS A 262 -0.53 -8.63 -31.42
C CYS A 262 -0.06 -10.08 -31.39
N VAL A 263 0.09 -10.69 -32.57
CA VAL A 263 0.62 -12.05 -32.71
C VAL A 263 1.97 -12.04 -33.42
N GLY A 264 2.94 -12.74 -32.82
CA GLY A 264 4.27 -12.91 -33.37
C GLY A 264 4.27 -13.50 -34.77
N GLY A 265 5.03 -12.86 -35.66
CA GLY A 265 5.27 -13.34 -37.01
C GLY A 265 6.29 -14.47 -37.06
N PRO A 266 6.84 -14.80 -38.25
CA PRO A 266 7.87 -15.83 -38.40
C PRO A 266 9.07 -15.60 -37.48
N SER A 267 9.53 -16.68 -36.85
CA SER A 267 10.72 -16.66 -36.00
C SER A 267 11.97 -16.31 -36.80
N MET A 268 12.76 -15.35 -36.33
CA MET A 268 14.06 -15.02 -36.91
C MET A 268 15.03 -16.19 -36.75
N SER A 269 15.82 -16.47 -37.79
CA SER A 269 16.85 -17.51 -37.73
C SER A 269 18.14 -16.95 -37.14
N CYS A 270 18.54 -17.48 -35.97
CA CYS A 270 19.87 -17.23 -35.43
C CYS A 270 20.94 -18.09 -36.14
N GLY A 271 22.19 -17.60 -36.16
CA GLY A 271 23.30 -18.31 -36.78
C GLY A 271 23.69 -19.62 -36.05
N PRO A 272 24.52 -20.48 -36.67
CA PRO A 272 24.99 -21.72 -36.03
C PRO A 272 25.75 -21.34 -34.75
N CYS A 273 25.31 -21.83 -33.59
CA CYS A 273 25.74 -21.46 -32.22
C CYS A 273 25.02 -20.28 -31.54
N HIS A 274 23.89 -19.79 -32.06
CA HIS A 274 23.02 -18.87 -31.34
C HIS A 274 21.62 -19.45 -31.19
N THR A 275 21.01 -19.25 -30.03
CA THR A 275 19.59 -19.49 -29.78
C THR A 275 18.90 -18.14 -29.63
N CYS A 276 17.64 -18.05 -30.02
CA CYS A 276 16.90 -16.83 -29.87
C CYS A 276 16.30 -16.77 -28.46
N ASP A 277 16.61 -15.71 -27.73
CA ASP A 277 16.03 -15.37 -26.45
C ASP A 277 15.00 -14.25 -26.67
N PRO A 278 13.73 -14.44 -26.28
CA PRO A 278 12.65 -13.48 -26.55
C PRO A 278 12.88 -12.05 -26.06
N GLN A 279 13.86 -11.82 -25.18
CA GLN A 279 14.22 -10.49 -24.68
C GLN A 279 15.57 -9.97 -25.20
N GLN A 280 16.48 -10.87 -25.59
CA GLN A 280 17.88 -10.54 -25.91
C GLN A 280 18.26 -10.80 -27.37
N GLY A 281 17.38 -11.42 -28.15
CA GLY A 281 17.61 -11.80 -29.54
C GLY A 281 18.55 -12.98 -29.60
N CYS A 282 19.39 -13.03 -30.63
CA CYS A 282 20.34 -14.13 -30.80
C CYS A 282 21.45 -14.09 -29.73
N ILE A 283 21.33 -14.97 -28.73
CA ILE A 283 22.33 -15.18 -27.69
C ILE A 283 23.12 -16.48 -27.94
N PRO A 284 24.37 -16.60 -27.46
CA PRO A 284 25.17 -17.82 -27.64
C PRO A 284 24.46 -19.05 -27.04
N ALA A 285 24.31 -20.10 -27.85
CA ALA A 285 23.74 -21.37 -27.39
C ALA A 285 24.75 -22.11 -26.51
N SER A 286 24.29 -22.68 -25.39
CA SER A 286 25.12 -23.47 -24.45
C SER A 286 25.37 -24.91 -24.96
N GLY A 287 25.74 -25.05 -26.23
CA GLY A 287 26.01 -26.34 -26.88
C GLY A 287 27.50 -26.73 -26.87
N ARG A 288 27.79 -28.05 -26.84
CA ARG A 288 29.16 -28.56 -27.03
C ARG A 288 29.71 -28.08 -28.39
N GLY A 289 30.80 -27.33 -28.37
CA GLY A 289 31.42 -26.73 -29.56
C GLY A 289 31.10 -25.25 -29.79
N CYS A 290 30.17 -24.67 -29.03
CA CYS A 290 29.82 -23.25 -29.11
C CYS A 290 30.48 -22.47 -27.96
N HIS A 291 31.77 -22.14 -28.10
CA HIS A 291 32.47 -21.23 -27.19
C HIS A 291 32.44 -19.82 -27.75
N GLY A 292 31.48 -19.00 -27.30
CA GLY A 292 31.38 -17.61 -27.72
C GLY A 292 32.48 -16.72 -27.11
N PRO A 293 33.02 -15.73 -27.85
CA PRO A 293 33.81 -14.66 -27.24
C PRO A 293 32.94 -13.84 -26.27
N ARG A 294 33.54 -13.31 -25.19
CA ARG A 294 32.84 -12.48 -24.20
C ARG A 294 32.12 -11.31 -24.90
N VAL A 295 30.78 -11.32 -24.90
CA VAL A 295 29.95 -10.26 -25.50
C VAL A 295 30.25 -8.94 -24.79
N ARG A 296 30.82 -7.97 -25.52
CA ARG A 296 31.03 -6.61 -25.03
C ARG A 296 29.73 -5.83 -25.18
N ARG A 297 28.94 -5.75 -24.10
CA ARG A 297 27.74 -4.89 -24.07
C ARG A 297 28.10 -3.43 -24.41
N PRO A 298 27.35 -2.77 -25.31
CA PRO A 298 27.65 -1.40 -25.73
C PRO A 298 27.54 -0.43 -24.54
N ARG A 299 28.34 0.65 -24.58
CA ARG A 299 28.30 1.70 -23.53
C ARG A 299 27.12 2.66 -23.71
N LYS A 300 26.62 2.80 -24.93
CA LYS A 300 25.50 3.67 -25.32
C LYS A 300 24.55 2.90 -26.22
N VAL A 301 23.26 3.01 -25.96
CA VAL A 301 22.19 2.48 -26.82
C VAL A 301 21.30 3.63 -27.30
N ARG A 302 20.79 3.51 -28.52
CA ARG A 302 19.83 4.44 -29.14
C ARG A 302 18.57 3.67 -29.52
N ILE A 303 17.42 4.27 -29.27
CA ILE A 303 16.09 3.76 -29.63
C ILE A 303 15.42 4.88 -30.42
N ASP A 304 15.05 4.60 -31.66
CA ASP A 304 14.50 5.56 -32.60
C ASP A 304 13.03 5.21 -32.88
N CYS A 305 12.14 6.11 -32.52
CA CYS A 305 10.70 5.99 -32.73
C CYS A 305 10.28 6.90 -33.88
N HIS A 306 9.61 6.35 -34.89
CA HIS A 306 9.15 7.08 -36.07
C HIS A 306 7.63 7.01 -36.17
N ASP A 307 6.92 7.75 -35.31
CA ASP A 307 5.48 8.07 -35.42
C ASP A 307 4.65 6.91 -36.05
N GLY A 308 4.42 5.87 -35.24
CA GLY A 308 3.74 4.63 -35.61
C GLY A 308 4.61 3.52 -36.20
N THR A 309 5.91 3.74 -36.40
CA THR A 309 6.84 2.75 -36.99
C THR A 309 8.17 2.72 -36.22
N ILE A 310 8.78 1.54 -36.07
CA ILE A 310 10.01 1.43 -35.28
C ILE A 310 11.14 0.71 -36.02
N GLU A 311 12.35 1.25 -35.88
CA GLU A 311 13.59 0.62 -36.33
C GLU A 311 14.40 0.16 -35.10
N ASN A 312 14.68 -1.15 -34.99
CA ASN A 312 15.55 -1.76 -33.96
C ASN A 312 15.04 -1.69 -32.50
N GLN A 313 13.81 -2.14 -32.23
CA GLN A 313 13.36 -2.31 -30.84
C GLN A 313 13.92 -3.58 -30.18
N PRO A 314 14.34 -3.50 -28.91
CA PRO A 314 14.36 -4.61 -27.97
C PRO A 314 12.99 -4.73 -27.26
N ALA A 315 12.76 -5.85 -26.56
CA ALA A 315 11.50 -6.27 -25.92
C ALA A 315 10.77 -5.26 -24.99
N ASP A 316 11.38 -4.11 -24.66
CA ASP A 316 10.81 -3.02 -23.85
C ASP A 316 11.73 -1.78 -24.02
N PRO A 317 11.28 -0.58 -24.48
CA PRO A 317 9.90 -0.05 -24.45
C PRO A 317 9.13 0.04 -25.77
N LEU A 318 7.81 -0.13 -25.66
CA LEU A 318 6.85 0.10 -26.74
C LEU A 318 6.88 1.57 -27.15
N CYS A 319 7.01 1.82 -28.46
CA CYS A 319 6.93 3.15 -29.04
C CYS A 319 5.60 3.26 -29.80
N ASP A 320 4.94 4.39 -29.55
CA ASP A 320 3.70 4.87 -30.15
C ASP A 320 2.47 3.98 -29.95
N VAL A 321 1.96 4.00 -28.71
CA VAL A 321 0.79 3.22 -28.27
C VAL A 321 -0.50 3.67 -28.99
N ASP A 322 -0.59 4.94 -29.36
CA ASP A 322 -1.66 5.53 -30.14
C ASP A 322 -1.22 5.61 -31.60
N ARG A 323 -1.64 4.67 -32.44
CA ARG A 323 -1.26 4.52 -33.87
C ARG A 323 -1.62 5.70 -34.81
N THR A 324 -1.86 6.88 -34.28
CA THR A 324 -2.24 8.09 -35.00
C THR A 324 -1.03 8.97 -35.23
N ALA A 325 -0.76 9.30 -36.50
CA ALA A 325 0.27 10.28 -36.85
C ALA A 325 -0.12 11.68 -36.34
N ASP A 326 0.29 12.00 -35.12
CA ASP A 326 -0.13 13.19 -34.37
C ASP A 326 1.02 14.17 -34.10
N GLY A 327 2.23 13.82 -34.54
CA GLY A 327 3.44 14.62 -34.32
C GLY A 327 4.05 14.43 -32.92
N SER A 328 3.64 13.39 -32.21
CA SER A 328 4.21 12.94 -30.94
C SER A 328 4.59 11.46 -30.99
N CYS A 329 5.31 11.00 -29.97
CA CYS A 329 5.65 9.60 -29.77
C CYS A 329 5.38 9.24 -28.32
N THR A 330 4.49 8.28 -28.08
CA THR A 330 4.21 7.78 -26.73
C THR A 330 5.07 6.56 -26.40
N PHE A 331 5.91 6.64 -25.37
CA PHE A 331 6.76 5.53 -24.93
C PHE A 331 6.18 4.90 -23.67
N ALA A 332 5.87 3.60 -23.72
CA ALA A 332 5.35 2.84 -22.58
C ALA A 332 6.25 1.64 -22.25
N SER A 333 6.58 1.48 -20.97
CA SER A 333 7.48 0.42 -20.47
C SER A 333 6.87 -0.33 -19.29
N ARG A 334 6.89 -1.67 -19.35
CA ARG A 334 6.37 -2.58 -18.30
C ARG A 334 7.42 -2.95 -17.27
N CYS A 335 8.71 -2.78 -17.59
CA CYS A 335 9.80 -3.02 -16.67
C CYS A 335 10.50 -1.70 -16.35
N PRO A 336 10.53 -1.23 -15.08
CA PRO A 336 11.32 -0.07 -14.73
C PRO A 336 12.80 -0.46 -14.91
N LEU A 337 13.38 -0.05 -16.04
CA LEU A 337 14.82 -0.10 -16.34
C LEU A 337 15.40 -1.49 -16.71
N CYS A 338 14.65 -2.39 -17.35
CA CYS A 338 15.23 -3.60 -17.96
C CYS A 338 15.73 -3.38 -19.39
N ALA A 339 16.49 -2.32 -19.63
CA ALA A 339 17.21 -2.17 -20.89
C ALA A 339 18.50 -3.01 -20.88
N PHE A 340 18.44 -4.20 -21.52
CA PHE A 340 19.57 -5.00 -22.06
C PHE A 340 20.49 -5.76 -21.11
N ALA A 341 20.03 -6.17 -19.94
CA ALA A 341 20.93 -6.82 -18.99
C ALA A 341 20.44 -7.98 -18.12
N GLY A 342 19.20 -8.45 -18.27
CA GLY A 342 18.57 -9.36 -17.32
C GLY A 342 18.08 -8.58 -16.09
N CYS A 343 16.83 -8.80 -15.70
CA CYS A 343 16.17 -8.05 -14.65
C CYS A 343 16.65 -8.46 -13.24
N LEU A 344 16.70 -7.51 -12.32
CA LEU A 344 16.85 -7.74 -10.87
C LEU A 344 15.49 -7.70 -10.12
N ILE A 345 14.42 -7.23 -10.78
CA ILE A 345 13.05 -7.13 -10.27
C ILE A 345 12.11 -7.70 -11.35
N ALA A 346 11.05 -8.40 -10.96
CA ALA A 346 10.04 -8.89 -11.89
C ALA A 346 9.44 -7.71 -12.70
N CYS A 347 9.22 -7.91 -14.00
CA CYS A 347 8.45 -6.98 -14.81
C CYS A 347 6.99 -6.94 -14.33
N PHE A 348 6.32 -5.81 -14.53
CA PHE A 348 4.92 -5.65 -14.15
C PHE A 348 4.01 -6.16 -15.26
N GLU A 349 2.80 -6.58 -14.90
CA GLU A 349 1.76 -6.98 -15.86
C GLU A 349 1.32 -5.79 -16.73
N GLU A 350 1.38 -4.57 -16.20
CA GLU A 350 0.99 -3.32 -16.87
C GLU A 350 2.16 -2.30 -16.99
N PRO A 351 2.13 -1.38 -17.98
CA PRO A 351 3.13 -0.32 -18.14
C PRO A 351 3.17 0.61 -16.91
N ARG A 352 4.36 0.82 -16.34
CA ARG A 352 4.56 1.68 -15.14
C ARG A 352 5.38 2.93 -15.42
N PHE A 353 5.87 3.07 -16.65
CA PHE A 353 6.56 4.27 -17.12
C PHE A 353 6.01 4.66 -18.49
N THR A 354 5.44 5.87 -18.56
CA THR A 354 4.96 6.47 -19.81
C THR A 354 5.63 7.83 -20.00
N SER A 355 6.17 8.08 -21.20
CA SER A 355 6.74 9.38 -21.56
C SER A 355 6.30 9.76 -22.95
N MET A 356 5.79 10.98 -23.11
CA MET A 356 5.40 11.55 -24.40
C MET A 356 6.51 12.49 -24.89
N LEU A 357 6.96 12.31 -26.13
CA LEU A 357 7.98 13.16 -26.77
C LEU A 357 7.40 13.75 -28.05
N LYS A 358 7.65 15.03 -28.33
CA LYS A 358 7.29 15.60 -29.64
C LYS A 358 8.28 15.17 -30.71
N VAL A 359 7.86 15.12 -31.97
CA VAL A 359 8.76 14.84 -33.10
C VAL A 359 9.95 15.81 -33.10
N GLY A 360 11.16 15.25 -33.09
CA GLY A 360 12.43 15.97 -32.97
C GLY A 360 13.02 16.00 -31.55
N GLU A 361 12.25 15.61 -30.53
CA GLU A 361 12.71 15.53 -29.14
C GLU A 361 13.39 14.20 -28.81
N HIS A 362 14.14 14.20 -27.70
CA HIS A 362 14.82 13.02 -27.22
C HIS A 362 14.94 13.00 -25.70
N LEU A 363 14.89 11.79 -25.13
CA LEU A 363 15.07 11.52 -23.71
C LEU A 363 16.38 10.76 -23.48
N VAL A 364 17.14 11.15 -22.46
CA VAL A 364 18.45 10.55 -22.16
C VAL A 364 18.50 10.02 -20.73
N PHE A 365 18.67 8.71 -20.59
CA PHE A 365 18.90 8.06 -19.31
C PHE A 365 20.37 7.79 -19.08
N ARG A 366 20.87 8.11 -17.88
CA ARG A 366 22.25 7.82 -17.45
C ARG A 366 22.24 6.94 -16.21
N ARG A 367 22.92 5.80 -16.28
CA ARG A 367 23.02 4.86 -15.16
C ARG A 367 24.27 5.13 -14.32
N ARG A 368 24.13 5.03 -12.99
CA ARG A 368 25.26 5.10 -12.05
C ARG A 368 26.14 3.83 -12.12
N ALA A 369 25.55 2.66 -12.36
CA ALA A 369 26.24 1.37 -12.49
C ALA A 369 25.57 0.45 -13.53
N GLY A 370 26.32 -0.48 -14.13
CA GLY A 370 25.87 -1.41 -15.18
C GLY A 370 26.17 -0.95 -16.62
N ARG A 371 25.80 -1.78 -17.62
CA ARG A 371 25.80 -1.43 -19.05
C ARG A 371 24.41 -1.68 -19.66
N PRO A 372 23.94 -0.84 -20.61
CA PRO A 372 24.61 0.37 -21.12
C PRO A 372 24.67 1.51 -20.09
N LYS A 373 25.67 2.41 -20.20
CA LYS A 373 25.80 3.59 -19.31
C LYS A 373 24.85 4.73 -19.69
N VAL A 374 24.51 4.81 -20.97
CA VAL A 374 23.63 5.83 -21.54
C VAL A 374 22.62 5.19 -22.46
N VAL A 375 21.35 5.54 -22.31
CA VAL A 375 20.26 5.20 -23.23
C VAL A 375 19.70 6.50 -23.78
N VAL A 376 19.50 6.58 -25.09
CA VAL A 376 18.90 7.74 -25.75
C VAL A 376 17.68 7.27 -26.52
N ILE A 377 16.52 7.84 -26.21
CA ILE A 377 15.25 7.63 -26.89
C ILE A 377 14.98 8.85 -27.76
N ARG A 378 14.62 8.69 -29.02
CA ARG A 378 14.34 9.79 -29.95
C ARG A 378 12.96 9.62 -30.58
N CYS A 379 12.20 10.71 -30.63
CA CYS A 379 11.03 10.81 -31.48
C CYS A 379 11.45 11.48 -32.79
N LEU A 380 11.27 10.76 -33.90
CA LEU A 380 11.68 11.17 -35.24
C LEU A 380 10.43 11.28 -36.14
N PRO A 381 10.51 12.03 -37.24
CA PRO A 381 9.40 12.10 -38.20
C PRO A 381 9.04 10.72 -38.74
N ALA A 382 7.77 10.52 -39.08
CA ALA A 382 7.28 9.32 -39.75
C ALA A 382 8.18 8.94 -40.94
N LEU A 383 8.44 7.63 -41.08
CA LEU A 383 9.17 7.13 -42.24
C LEU A 383 8.35 7.42 -43.51
N ALA A 384 8.98 8.04 -44.51
CA ALA A 384 8.34 8.24 -45.80
C ALA A 384 7.94 6.87 -46.37
N ARG A 385 6.64 6.64 -46.56
CA ARG A 385 6.16 5.44 -47.27
C ARG A 385 6.82 5.44 -48.65
N THR A 386 7.78 4.55 -48.85
CA THR A 386 8.22 4.20 -50.19
C THR A 386 7.02 3.52 -50.86
N THR A 387 6.25 4.29 -51.61
CA THR A 387 5.41 3.71 -52.67
C THR A 387 6.38 3.04 -53.63
N ALA A 388 6.51 1.72 -53.53
CA ALA A 388 7.10 0.93 -54.60
C ALA A 388 6.28 1.21 -55.88
N PRO A 389 6.92 1.42 -57.04
CA PRO A 389 6.22 1.62 -58.30
C PRO A 389 5.43 0.39 -58.74
#